data_AF-A0A4Q4WV37-F1
#
_entry.id   AF-A0A4Q4WV37-F1
#
_cell.length_a   1.000
_cell.length_b   1.000
_cell.length_c   1.000
_cell.angle_alpha   90.00
_cell.angle_beta   90.00
_cell.angle_gamma   90.00
#
_symmetry.space_group_name_H-M   'P 1'
#
loop_
_entity.id
_entity.type
_entity.pdbx_description
1 polymer ?
#
loop_
_entity_poly.entity_id
_entity_poly.type
_entity_poly.pdbx_seq_one_letter_code
_entity_poly.pdbx_strand_id
1 'polypeptide(L)'
;MFPAAALVTRSAAAALSPAQAVAAVAQSRLIRPCCSFPSTSTSSLIPAAKAFRRQQQQHPTRYRRHHTMSTSTSSPQLPSDRRPVVIAGPRGVGKGTLYKLLFERHPDVFALSISHTTRSPRPGELDGVDYYYVTKEHFKELVADDKFVESAQFGSNFYGTSKATIAEQSARGRVVVLDIEMEGVKQVKRSSIDARYVFIAPPSVEELERRLRGRGTESEESVRLRLARANEELEFGRSGAFDKIIVNDDLAVAIKELEDWVYGNPAASSESS
;
A
#
# COMPACT_ATOMS: atom_id res chain seq x y z
N MET A 1 72.62 5.42 -24.65
CA MET A 1 72.01 6.65 -24.10
C MET A 1 71.94 6.50 -22.58
N PHE A 2 72.22 7.57 -21.82
CA PHE A 2 71.94 7.74 -20.39
C PHE A 2 70.72 8.66 -20.21
N PRO A 3 70.09 8.84 -19.02
CA PRO A 3 70.24 8.15 -17.72
C PRO A 3 69.14 7.04 -17.58
N ALA A 4 68.53 6.61 -16.45
CA ALA A 4 68.49 6.94 -15.01
C ALA A 4 68.07 5.64 -14.22
N ALA A 5 68.09 5.46 -12.88
CA ALA A 5 68.07 6.29 -11.66
C ALA A 5 66.70 6.97 -11.34
N ALA A 6 66.15 7.03 -10.12
CA ALA A 6 66.47 6.45 -8.79
C ALA A 6 65.12 6.30 -8.01
N LEU A 7 64.79 5.29 -7.21
CA LEU A 7 65.32 4.76 -5.91
C LEU A 7 64.55 5.31 -4.67
N VAL A 8 64.12 4.40 -3.77
CA VAL A 8 63.55 4.60 -2.39
C VAL A 8 62.28 5.50 -2.24
N THR A 9 61.52 5.52 -1.12
CA THR A 9 61.71 4.97 0.24
C THR A 9 60.40 4.45 0.88
N ARG A 10 60.51 3.56 1.88
CA ARG A 10 59.45 3.32 2.87
C ARG A 10 59.33 4.50 3.84
N SER A 11 58.12 4.75 4.36
CA SER A 11 57.92 5.15 5.77
C SER A 11 56.53 4.69 6.24
N ALA A 12 56.31 4.67 7.56
CA ALA A 12 55.05 4.24 8.18
C ALA A 12 54.54 5.31 9.15
N ALA A 13 53.22 5.44 9.23
CA ALA A 13 52.52 6.16 10.28
C ALA A 13 51.21 5.42 10.56
N ALA A 14 50.75 5.47 11.81
CA ALA A 14 49.54 4.79 12.26
C ALA A 14 48.65 5.74 13.08
N ALA A 15 47.48 5.23 13.45
CA ALA A 15 46.64 5.65 14.57
C ALA A 15 45.62 6.79 14.35
N LEU A 16 44.37 6.40 14.63
CA LEU A 16 43.31 7.13 15.35
C LEU A 16 42.48 8.21 14.63
N SER A 17 41.20 8.21 15.04
CA SER A 17 40.18 9.19 14.69
C SER A 17 39.93 10.15 15.86
N PRO A 18 39.42 11.37 15.60
CA PRO A 18 38.82 12.23 16.61
C PRO A 18 37.28 12.14 16.55
N ALA A 19 36.67 11.65 17.63
CA ALA A 19 35.28 11.94 17.94
C ALA A 19 35.22 13.10 18.95
N GLN A 20 34.02 13.71 19.07
CA GLN A 20 33.62 14.66 20.14
C GLN A 20 34.20 16.09 20.12
N ALA A 21 33.32 17.04 19.78
CA ALA A 21 33.18 18.35 20.43
C ALA A 21 31.65 18.57 20.61
N VAL A 22 31.04 18.97 21.75
CA VAL A 22 31.43 19.78 22.92
C VAL A 22 31.50 21.28 22.58
N ALA A 23 30.68 22.20 23.12
CA ALA A 23 29.46 22.04 23.95
C ALA A 23 28.60 23.35 24.06
N ALA A 24 27.34 23.16 24.50
CA ALA A 24 26.59 24.00 25.45
C ALA A 24 26.10 25.43 25.07
N VAL A 25 25.52 26.10 26.09
CA VAL A 25 24.66 27.31 26.10
C VAL A 25 23.25 27.06 25.52
N ALA A 26 22.17 26.83 26.28
CA ALA A 26 21.63 27.34 27.56
C ALA A 26 20.63 28.51 27.41
N GLN A 27 19.66 28.56 28.33
CA GLN A 27 18.43 29.36 28.23
C GLN A 27 18.62 30.82 28.67
N SER A 28 17.81 31.73 28.12
CA SER A 28 17.34 32.91 28.87
C SER A 28 15.98 33.42 28.37
N ARG A 29 15.31 34.23 29.18
CA ARG A 29 14.02 34.89 28.93
C ARG A 29 14.22 36.40 28.83
N LEU A 30 13.31 37.13 28.17
CA LEU A 30 12.48 38.23 28.75
C LEU A 30 11.89 39.20 27.69
N ILE A 31 11.01 40.08 28.18
CA ILE A 31 10.52 41.36 27.59
C ILE A 31 9.39 41.29 26.54
N ARG A 32 8.18 41.62 27.02
CA ARG A 32 7.02 42.27 26.36
C ARG A 32 7.29 43.79 26.26
N PRO A 33 6.58 44.65 25.47
CA PRO A 33 5.11 44.69 25.26
C PRO A 33 4.70 45.10 23.81
N CYS A 34 3.52 45.62 23.42
CA CYS A 34 2.27 46.00 24.11
C CYS A 34 1.04 45.90 23.17
N CYS A 35 -0.17 45.91 23.75
CA CYS A 35 -1.40 46.56 23.21
C CYS A 35 -2.05 45.84 21.99
N SER A 36 -3.38 45.80 21.75
CA SER A 36 -4.56 46.49 22.33
C SER A 36 -5.82 45.58 22.39
N PHE A 37 -6.82 45.98 23.20
CA PHE A 37 -8.23 45.50 23.22
C PHE A 37 -9.10 46.23 22.14
N PRO A 38 -10.41 45.94 21.85
CA PRO A 38 -11.53 45.35 22.66
C PRO A 38 -12.15 44.05 22.06
N SER A 39 -13.05 43.25 22.66
CA SER A 39 -13.95 43.24 23.85
C SER A 39 -15.48 43.37 23.61
N THR A 40 -16.18 42.22 23.59
CA THR A 40 -17.60 41.96 23.96
C THR A 40 -17.74 40.43 24.04
N SER A 41 -18.27 39.74 25.06
CA SER A 41 -19.28 39.98 26.10
C SER A 41 -20.74 39.84 25.66
N THR A 42 -21.33 38.66 25.88
CA THR A 42 -22.50 38.45 26.77
C THR A 42 -22.74 36.95 27.00
N SER A 43 -23.62 36.59 27.95
CA SER A 43 -23.93 35.21 28.34
C SER A 43 -25.39 35.06 28.76
N SER A 44 -26.06 34.01 28.28
CA SER A 44 -27.29 33.41 28.82
C SER A 44 -27.43 32.00 28.22
N LEU A 45 -27.68 30.89 28.93
CA LEU A 45 -28.55 30.54 30.08
C LEU A 45 -29.93 30.00 29.68
N ILE A 46 -30.18 28.77 30.15
CA ILE A 46 -31.40 27.97 30.00
C ILE A 46 -32.42 28.38 31.06
N PRO A 47 -33.73 28.41 30.73
CA PRO A 47 -34.78 28.12 31.71
C PRO A 47 -35.65 26.91 31.29
N ALA A 48 -36.25 26.25 32.28
CA ALA A 48 -36.94 24.96 32.10
C ALA A 48 -38.47 25.04 32.14
N ALA A 49 -39.10 23.97 31.66
CA ALA A 49 -40.40 23.39 32.04
C ALA A 49 -41.56 24.31 32.51
N LYS A 50 -42.70 24.17 31.82
CA LYS A 50 -44.04 24.30 32.44
C LYS A 50 -44.81 23.00 32.28
N ALA A 51 -45.40 22.53 33.38
CA ALA A 51 -46.26 21.36 33.38
C ALA A 51 -47.72 21.74 33.05
N PHE A 52 -48.44 20.83 32.39
CA PHE A 52 -49.90 20.83 32.38
C PHE A 52 -50.43 19.41 32.58
N ARG A 53 -51.59 19.28 33.22
CA ARG A 53 -52.04 18.02 33.83
C ARG A 53 -53.52 17.80 33.56
N ARG A 54 -53.88 16.82 32.71
CA ARG A 54 -55.11 16.01 32.92
C ARG A 54 -55.33 14.83 31.96
N GLN A 55 -55.99 13.84 32.55
CA GLN A 55 -56.91 12.84 32.01
C GLN A 55 -56.40 11.70 31.11
N GLN A 56 -57.00 10.55 31.40
CA GLN A 56 -56.81 9.25 30.79
C GLN A 56 -57.79 9.09 29.62
N GLN A 57 -57.46 8.22 28.66
CA GLN A 57 -58.41 7.27 28.10
C GLN A 57 -57.66 6.03 27.61
N GLN A 58 -58.33 4.88 27.64
CA GLN A 58 -57.76 3.57 27.32
C GLN A 58 -58.26 3.14 25.93
N HIS A 59 -57.41 2.49 25.12
CA HIS A 59 -57.83 1.41 24.22
C HIS A 59 -56.62 0.53 23.84
N PRO A 60 -56.79 -0.81 23.70
CA PRO A 60 -55.68 -1.72 23.45
C PRO A 60 -55.41 -1.93 21.96
N THR A 61 -54.18 -1.66 21.51
CA THR A 61 -53.70 -2.04 20.17
C THR A 61 -53.03 -3.41 20.21
N ARG A 62 -53.37 -4.28 19.24
CA ARG A 62 -52.82 -5.64 19.14
C ARG A 62 -51.32 -5.59 18.82
N TYR A 63 -50.46 -5.99 19.75
CA TYR A 63 -49.04 -6.11 19.46
C TYR A 63 -48.81 -7.30 18.51
N ARG A 64 -48.45 -6.99 17.26
CA ARG A 64 -48.20 -7.97 16.20
C ARG A 64 -46.98 -8.80 16.60
N ARG A 65 -47.07 -10.14 16.56
CA ARG A 65 -45.89 -11.00 16.71
C ARG A 65 -44.95 -10.72 15.53
N HIS A 66 -43.91 -9.94 15.77
CA HIS A 66 -42.78 -9.87 14.85
C HIS A 66 -42.02 -11.20 14.95
N HIS A 67 -42.02 -11.97 13.86
CA HIS A 67 -41.06 -13.06 13.72
C HIS A 67 -39.66 -12.44 13.76
N THR A 68 -38.89 -12.79 14.79
CA THR A 68 -37.45 -12.60 14.77
C THR A 68 -36.87 -13.51 13.69
N MET A 69 -36.68 -12.97 12.49
CA MET A 69 -35.84 -13.64 11.50
C MET A 69 -34.42 -13.65 12.04
N SER A 70 -33.95 -14.82 12.46
CA SER A 70 -32.54 -15.04 12.78
C SER A 70 -31.75 -14.86 11.49
N THR A 71 -31.20 -13.66 11.29
CA THR A 71 -30.11 -13.45 10.35
C THR A 71 -28.93 -14.28 10.83
N SER A 72 -28.72 -15.45 10.22
CA SER A 72 -27.58 -16.31 10.50
C SER A 72 -26.32 -15.61 10.03
N THR A 73 -25.67 -14.87 10.93
CA THR A 73 -24.39 -14.20 10.66
C THR A 73 -23.29 -15.25 10.50
N SER A 74 -23.21 -15.84 9.30
CA SER A 74 -22.10 -16.69 8.91
C SER A 74 -20.82 -15.86 8.99
N SER A 75 -19.93 -16.21 9.91
CA SER A 75 -18.59 -15.63 10.01
C SER A 75 -17.90 -15.70 8.65
N PRO A 76 -17.19 -14.65 8.20
CA PRO A 76 -16.64 -14.58 6.86
C PRO A 76 -15.75 -15.79 6.57
N GLN A 77 -15.98 -16.42 5.42
CA GLN A 77 -15.16 -17.55 4.98
C GLN A 77 -13.75 -17.02 4.68
N LEU A 78 -12.76 -17.54 5.39
CA LEU A 78 -11.35 -17.19 5.21
C LEU A 78 -10.70 -18.19 4.22
N PRO A 79 -9.77 -17.74 3.36
CA PRO A 79 -8.93 -18.62 2.57
C PRO A 79 -8.19 -19.65 3.44
N SER A 80 -8.02 -20.85 2.88
CA SER A 80 -7.24 -21.94 3.47
C SER A 80 -5.75 -21.63 3.44
N ASP A 81 -5.25 -21.19 2.29
CA ASP A 81 -3.94 -20.56 2.14
C ASP A 81 -4.05 -19.06 2.45
N ARG A 82 -3.28 -18.60 3.45
CA ARG A 82 -3.24 -17.18 3.87
C ARG A 82 -1.90 -16.50 3.59
N ARG A 83 -1.01 -17.13 2.83
CA ARG A 83 0.22 -16.48 2.35
C ARG A 83 -0.13 -15.22 1.56
N PRO A 84 0.67 -14.15 1.68
CA PRO A 84 0.46 -12.90 0.94
C PRO A 84 0.27 -13.14 -0.56
N VAL A 85 -0.55 -12.32 -1.19
CA VAL A 85 -0.85 -12.37 -2.62
C VAL A 85 -0.19 -11.18 -3.32
N VAL A 86 0.84 -11.47 -4.09
CA VAL A 86 1.50 -10.53 -5.00
C VAL A 86 0.69 -10.42 -6.29
N ILE A 87 0.14 -9.24 -6.56
CA ILE A 87 -0.58 -8.93 -7.79
C ILE A 87 0.29 -8.02 -8.66
N ALA A 88 0.79 -8.56 -9.77
CA ALA A 88 1.60 -7.82 -10.73
C ALA A 88 0.89 -7.69 -12.09
N GLY A 89 1.49 -6.92 -13.01
CA GLY A 89 0.98 -6.71 -14.37
C GLY A 89 0.96 -5.23 -14.78
N PRO A 90 0.76 -4.94 -16.08
CA PRO A 90 1.04 -3.62 -16.65
C PRO A 90 0.24 -2.46 -16.06
N ARG A 91 0.84 -1.26 -16.06
CA ARG A 91 0.12 -0.04 -15.69
C ARG A 91 -1.05 0.21 -16.65
N GLY A 92 -2.26 0.28 -16.10
CA GLY A 92 -3.50 0.43 -16.87
C GLY A 92 -4.34 -0.85 -17.00
N VAL A 93 -3.80 -2.03 -16.65
CA VAL A 93 -4.49 -3.32 -16.84
C VAL A 93 -5.71 -3.54 -15.93
N GLY A 94 -5.82 -2.81 -14.81
CA GLY A 94 -6.99 -2.85 -13.92
C GLY A 94 -6.79 -3.50 -12.53
N LYS A 95 -5.54 -3.83 -12.14
CA LYS A 95 -5.20 -4.43 -10.82
C LYS A 95 -5.92 -3.75 -9.64
N GLY A 96 -5.87 -2.41 -9.60
CA GLY A 96 -6.50 -1.59 -8.57
C GLY A 96 -8.03 -1.62 -8.54
N THR A 97 -8.69 -2.07 -9.60
CA THR A 97 -10.14 -2.35 -9.58
C THR A 97 -10.40 -3.75 -9.03
N LEU A 98 -9.61 -4.75 -9.45
CA LEU A 98 -9.76 -6.14 -9.02
C LEU A 98 -9.57 -6.31 -7.51
N TYR A 99 -8.49 -5.80 -6.91
CA TYR A 99 -8.32 -5.97 -5.45
C TYR A 99 -9.31 -5.14 -4.62
N LYS A 100 -9.81 -4.01 -5.13
CA LYS A 100 -10.89 -3.26 -4.44
C LYS A 100 -12.19 -4.06 -4.42
N LEU A 101 -12.60 -4.61 -5.57
CA LEU A 101 -13.75 -5.52 -5.64
C LEU A 101 -13.57 -6.76 -4.75
N LEU A 102 -12.35 -7.29 -4.65
CA LEU A 102 -12.04 -8.42 -3.74
C LEU A 102 -12.26 -8.03 -2.26
N PHE A 103 -11.84 -6.84 -1.86
CA PHE A 103 -12.04 -6.35 -0.48
C PHE A 103 -13.50 -5.99 -0.19
N GLU A 104 -14.22 -5.44 -1.18
CA GLU A 104 -15.64 -5.11 -1.09
C GLU A 104 -16.53 -6.37 -0.97
N ARG A 105 -16.16 -7.45 -1.65
CA ARG A 105 -16.85 -8.76 -1.55
C ARG A 105 -16.50 -9.53 -0.28
N HIS A 106 -15.26 -9.40 0.20
CA HIS A 106 -14.73 -10.15 1.35
C HIS A 106 -14.19 -9.20 2.44
N PRO A 107 -15.08 -8.45 3.12
CA PRO A 107 -14.68 -7.50 4.15
C PRO A 107 -13.92 -8.20 5.29
N ASP A 108 -12.94 -7.49 5.84
CA ASP A 108 -12.00 -7.94 6.89
C ASP A 108 -11.10 -9.15 6.55
N VAL A 109 -11.28 -9.84 5.42
CA VAL A 109 -10.43 -10.98 5.00
C VAL A 109 -9.06 -10.52 4.48
N PHE A 110 -9.04 -9.42 3.73
CA PHE A 110 -7.88 -8.93 3.00
C PHE A 110 -7.36 -7.58 3.54
N ALA A 111 -6.09 -7.29 3.31
CA ALA A 111 -5.50 -5.98 3.55
C ALA A 111 -4.51 -5.61 2.44
N LEU A 112 -4.61 -4.41 1.87
CA LEU A 112 -3.55 -3.87 1.01
C LEU A 112 -2.31 -3.56 1.86
N SER A 113 -1.14 -3.92 1.36
CA SER A 113 0.13 -3.53 1.98
C SER A 113 0.43 -2.05 1.69
N ILE A 114 0.43 -1.22 2.73
CA ILE A 114 0.70 0.22 2.61
C ILE A 114 2.23 0.42 2.47
N SER A 115 2.67 0.80 1.28
CA SER A 115 4.09 1.07 1.00
C SER A 115 4.54 2.41 1.58
N HIS A 116 5.84 2.56 1.82
CA HIS A 116 6.47 3.85 2.12
C HIS A 116 6.78 4.59 0.82
N THR A 117 6.78 5.92 0.81
CA THR A 117 7.25 6.72 -0.33
C THR A 117 7.94 8.02 0.08
N THR A 118 8.86 8.49 -0.75
CA THR A 118 9.51 9.80 -0.61
C THR A 118 8.87 10.91 -1.45
N ARG A 119 7.73 10.62 -2.09
CA ARG A 119 6.91 11.60 -2.83
C ARG A 119 5.99 12.32 -1.83
N SER A 120 5.84 13.64 -1.92
CA SER A 120 4.84 14.35 -1.12
C SER A 120 3.40 13.84 -1.39
N PRO A 121 2.50 13.81 -0.38
CA PRO A 121 1.09 13.46 -0.59
C PRO A 121 0.41 14.40 -1.60
N ARG A 122 -0.52 13.86 -2.37
CA ARG A 122 -1.45 14.63 -3.21
C ARG A 122 -2.64 15.12 -2.37
N PRO A 123 -3.39 16.13 -2.84
CA PRO A 123 -4.66 16.50 -2.22
C PRO A 123 -5.60 15.30 -2.09
N GLY A 124 -5.96 14.95 -0.85
CA GLY A 124 -6.83 13.82 -0.52
C GLY A 124 -6.12 12.50 -0.17
N GLU A 125 -4.81 12.36 -0.41
CA GLU A 125 -4.05 11.20 0.09
C GLU A 125 -3.71 11.41 1.59
N LEU A 126 -3.80 10.34 2.39
CA LEU A 126 -3.57 10.35 3.84
C LEU A 126 -2.38 9.47 4.26
N ASP A 127 -1.59 9.96 5.21
CA ASP A 127 -0.47 9.21 5.80
C ASP A 127 -0.95 8.00 6.61
N GLY A 128 -0.27 6.86 6.46
CA GLY A 128 -0.66 5.60 7.07
C GLY A 128 -1.95 4.99 6.50
N VAL A 129 -2.46 5.52 5.38
CA VAL A 129 -3.64 4.99 4.66
C VAL A 129 -3.30 4.71 3.19
N ASP A 130 -2.83 5.73 2.45
CA ASP A 130 -2.42 5.58 1.05
C ASP A 130 -0.94 5.14 0.95
N TYR A 131 -0.08 5.82 1.72
CA TYR A 131 1.34 5.53 1.87
C TYR A 131 1.81 5.95 3.27
N TYR A 132 2.99 5.50 3.68
CA TYR A 132 3.78 6.15 4.73
C TYR A 132 4.73 7.17 4.08
N TYR A 133 4.57 8.45 4.40
CA TYR A 133 5.30 9.56 3.76
C TYR A 133 6.58 9.89 4.52
N VAL A 134 7.73 9.55 3.93
CA VAL A 134 9.05 9.60 4.60
C VAL A 134 10.07 10.46 3.83
N THR A 135 11.10 10.95 4.52
CA THR A 135 12.23 11.64 3.86
C THR A 135 13.06 10.66 3.03
N LYS A 136 13.87 11.17 2.09
CA LYS A 136 14.78 10.33 1.29
C LYS A 136 15.91 9.74 2.14
N GLU A 137 16.22 10.42 3.22
CA GLU A 137 17.24 10.09 4.20
C GLU A 137 16.74 8.91 5.03
N HIS A 138 15.53 9.02 5.60
CA HIS A 138 14.91 7.92 6.34
C HIS A 138 14.56 6.72 5.46
N PHE A 139 14.18 6.93 4.20
CA PHE A 139 13.99 5.82 3.26
C PHE A 139 15.29 5.03 3.02
N LYS A 140 16.44 5.71 2.93
CA LYS A 140 17.76 5.04 2.79
C LYS A 140 18.17 4.31 4.08
N GLU A 141 17.84 4.86 5.25
CA GLU A 141 18.02 4.16 6.53
C GLU A 141 17.24 2.84 6.49
N LEU A 142 15.93 2.87 6.19
CA LEU A 142 15.08 1.67 6.10
C LEU A 142 15.55 0.64 5.06
N VAL A 143 16.19 1.06 3.98
CA VAL A 143 16.87 0.17 3.01
C VAL A 143 18.13 -0.45 3.60
N ALA A 144 19.01 0.34 4.23
CA ALA A 144 20.25 -0.15 4.84
C ALA A 144 19.98 -1.11 6.01
N ASP A 145 18.89 -0.88 6.73
CA ASP A 145 18.40 -1.67 7.86
C ASP A 145 17.58 -2.92 7.43
N ASP A 146 17.52 -3.25 6.14
CA ASP A 146 16.79 -4.38 5.55
C ASP A 146 15.29 -4.45 5.96
N LYS A 147 14.61 -3.30 6.11
CA LYS A 147 13.20 -3.26 6.55
C LYS A 147 12.19 -3.53 5.44
N PHE A 148 12.58 -3.35 4.19
CA PHE A 148 11.71 -3.55 3.02
C PHE A 148 11.82 -4.98 2.45
N VAL A 149 10.70 -5.54 1.96
CA VAL A 149 10.68 -6.78 1.17
C VAL A 149 10.99 -6.50 -0.31
N GLU A 150 10.59 -5.33 -0.78
CA GLU A 150 10.98 -4.76 -2.06
C GLU A 150 11.11 -3.25 -1.94
N SER A 151 11.99 -2.66 -2.76
CA SER A 151 12.00 -1.22 -2.98
C SER A 151 12.33 -0.90 -4.44
N ALA A 152 11.86 0.25 -4.91
CA ALA A 152 12.07 0.74 -6.27
C ALA A 152 12.17 2.27 -6.31
N GLN A 153 12.86 2.80 -7.32
CA GLN A 153 12.86 4.22 -7.64
C GLN A 153 12.00 4.46 -8.88
N PHE A 154 11.03 5.37 -8.79
CA PHE A 154 10.22 5.82 -9.93
C PHE A 154 10.39 7.33 -10.12
N GLY A 155 11.09 7.72 -11.19
CA GLY A 155 11.52 9.09 -11.41
C GLY A 155 12.46 9.56 -10.29
N SER A 156 12.10 10.66 -9.61
CA SER A 156 12.87 11.23 -8.50
C SER A 156 12.49 10.71 -7.11
N ASN A 157 11.56 9.75 -7.00
CA ASN A 157 11.00 9.28 -5.72
C ASN A 157 11.21 7.78 -5.51
N PHE A 158 11.39 7.38 -4.26
CA PHE A 158 11.47 5.98 -3.86
C PHE A 158 10.12 5.48 -3.34
N TYR A 159 9.91 4.17 -3.48
CA TYR A 159 8.77 3.40 -2.99
C TYR A 159 9.29 2.08 -2.42
N GLY A 160 8.67 1.56 -1.37
CA GLY A 160 9.06 0.25 -0.83
C GLY A 160 8.11 -0.29 0.22
N THR A 161 7.96 -1.61 0.25
CA THR A 161 6.97 -2.31 1.06
C THR A 161 7.62 -2.91 2.31
N SER A 162 7.17 -2.50 3.50
CA SER A 162 7.79 -2.90 4.77
C SER A 162 7.43 -4.33 5.18
N LYS A 163 8.44 -5.11 5.58
CA LYS A 163 8.27 -6.45 6.17
C LYS A 163 7.39 -6.40 7.43
N ALA A 164 7.46 -5.31 8.20
CA ALA A 164 6.65 -5.12 9.40
C ALA A 164 5.16 -4.98 9.08
N THR A 165 4.79 -4.22 8.04
CA THR A 165 3.40 -4.03 7.60
C THR A 165 2.76 -5.36 7.17
N ILE A 166 3.52 -6.21 6.48
CA ILE A 166 3.07 -7.55 6.09
C ILE A 166 2.87 -8.43 7.33
N ALA A 167 3.83 -8.43 8.26
CA ALA A 167 3.75 -9.20 9.50
C ALA A 167 2.57 -8.77 10.39
N GLU A 168 2.32 -7.47 10.52
CA GLU A 168 1.22 -6.91 11.33
C GLU A 168 -0.16 -7.34 10.81
N GLN A 169 -0.41 -7.22 9.50
CA GLN A 169 -1.69 -7.62 8.90
C GLN A 169 -1.86 -9.15 8.88
N SER A 170 -0.77 -9.90 8.66
CA SER A 170 -0.77 -11.37 8.78
C SER A 170 -1.10 -11.83 10.21
N ALA A 171 -0.56 -11.14 11.23
CA ALA A 171 -0.86 -11.42 12.64
C ALA A 171 -2.31 -11.09 13.03
N ARG A 172 -2.99 -10.20 12.30
CA ARG A 172 -4.46 -10.00 12.39
C ARG A 172 -5.27 -11.09 11.67
N GLY A 173 -4.60 -12.10 11.09
CA GLY A 173 -5.22 -13.21 10.38
C GLY A 173 -5.66 -12.89 8.95
N ARG A 174 -5.35 -11.70 8.43
CA ARG A 174 -5.72 -11.24 7.09
C ARG A 174 -4.73 -11.71 6.03
N VAL A 175 -5.24 -11.90 4.81
CA VAL A 175 -4.39 -12.15 3.64
C VAL A 175 -3.89 -10.81 3.08
N VAL A 176 -2.57 -10.61 3.11
CA VAL A 176 -1.94 -9.35 2.69
C VAL A 176 -1.80 -9.32 1.16
N VAL A 177 -2.22 -8.23 0.53
CA VAL A 177 -2.14 -8.03 -0.93
C VAL A 177 -1.07 -6.99 -1.25
N LEU A 178 -0.17 -7.32 -2.18
CA LEU A 178 0.93 -6.45 -2.65
C LEU A 178 0.71 -6.10 -4.12
N ASP A 179 0.44 -4.83 -4.43
CA ASP A 179 0.41 -4.29 -5.81
C ASP A 179 1.82 -3.80 -6.17
N ILE A 180 2.61 -4.66 -6.84
CA ILE A 180 4.02 -4.39 -7.13
C ILE A 180 4.41 -4.71 -8.58
N GLU A 181 5.45 -4.03 -9.06
CA GLU A 181 5.96 -4.14 -10.43
C GLU A 181 6.98 -5.28 -10.58
N MET A 182 7.42 -5.58 -11.81
CA MET A 182 8.34 -6.68 -12.13
C MET A 182 9.56 -6.79 -11.19
N GLU A 183 10.27 -5.69 -10.94
CA GLU A 183 11.44 -5.68 -10.06
C GLU A 183 11.08 -5.88 -8.57
N GLY A 184 9.85 -5.54 -8.17
CA GLY A 184 9.32 -5.89 -6.86
C GLY A 184 9.10 -7.40 -6.74
N VAL A 185 8.47 -8.03 -7.74
CA VAL A 185 8.27 -9.50 -7.79
C VAL A 185 9.62 -10.24 -7.68
N LYS A 186 10.64 -9.79 -8.42
CA LYS A 186 12.01 -10.33 -8.36
C LYS A 186 12.67 -10.13 -6.98
N GLN A 187 12.32 -9.08 -6.23
CA GLN A 187 12.80 -8.88 -4.86
C GLN A 187 12.07 -9.81 -3.87
N VAL A 188 10.73 -9.85 -3.89
CA VAL A 188 9.95 -10.72 -2.97
C VAL A 188 10.33 -12.19 -3.14
N LYS A 189 10.53 -12.69 -4.36
CA LYS A 189 11.00 -14.08 -4.61
C LYS A 189 12.43 -14.40 -4.13
N ARG A 190 13.23 -13.39 -3.79
CA ARG A 190 14.56 -13.54 -3.16
C ARG A 190 14.53 -13.26 -1.66
N SER A 191 13.37 -12.87 -1.12
CA SER A 191 13.16 -12.63 0.30
C SER A 191 12.74 -13.91 1.03
N SER A 192 12.60 -13.83 2.36
CA SER A 192 12.04 -14.90 3.19
C SER A 192 10.50 -14.95 3.20
N ILE A 193 9.80 -14.09 2.45
CA ILE A 193 8.33 -14.08 2.40
C ILE A 193 7.84 -15.07 1.35
N ASP A 194 7.40 -16.24 1.83
CA ASP A 194 6.60 -17.17 1.04
C ASP A 194 5.24 -16.53 0.72
N ALA A 195 4.99 -16.35 -0.57
CA ALA A 195 3.86 -15.61 -1.12
C ALA A 195 3.33 -16.31 -2.37
N ARG A 196 2.07 -16.05 -2.71
CA ARG A 196 1.45 -16.46 -3.98
C ARG A 196 1.54 -15.32 -4.99
N TYR A 197 1.69 -15.66 -6.26
CA TYR A 197 2.00 -14.73 -7.34
C TYR A 197 0.96 -14.82 -8.47
N VAL A 198 0.19 -13.75 -8.66
CA VAL A 198 -0.76 -13.61 -9.78
C VAL A 198 -0.38 -12.46 -10.71
N PHE A 199 -0.38 -12.73 -12.01
CA PHE A 199 -0.16 -11.73 -13.05
C PHE A 199 -1.49 -11.37 -13.72
N ILE A 200 -1.82 -10.07 -13.74
CA ILE A 200 -2.99 -9.56 -14.46
C ILE A 200 -2.54 -9.09 -15.84
N ALA A 201 -2.96 -9.80 -16.88
CA ALA A 201 -2.72 -9.50 -18.29
C ALA A 201 -3.88 -8.71 -18.91
N PRO A 202 -3.63 -7.83 -19.89
CA PRO A 202 -4.67 -7.34 -20.79
C PRO A 202 -5.04 -8.45 -21.80
N PRO A 203 -6.21 -8.37 -22.46
CA PRO A 203 -6.54 -9.28 -23.56
C PRO A 203 -5.58 -9.15 -24.75
N SER A 204 -5.09 -7.93 -25.03
CA SER A 204 -4.10 -7.66 -26.06
C SER A 204 -3.28 -6.40 -25.75
N VAL A 205 -2.19 -6.16 -26.50
CA VAL A 205 -1.35 -4.95 -26.36
C VAL A 205 -2.09 -3.73 -26.89
N GLU A 206 -2.87 -3.91 -27.96
CA GLU A 206 -3.67 -2.87 -28.62
C GLU A 206 -4.80 -2.38 -27.71
N GLU A 207 -5.44 -3.28 -26.95
CA GLU A 207 -6.42 -2.90 -25.93
C GLU A 207 -5.75 -2.16 -24.74
N LEU A 208 -4.53 -2.54 -24.36
CA LEU A 208 -3.77 -1.80 -23.35
C LEU A 208 -3.39 -0.40 -23.87
N GLU A 209 -2.96 -0.27 -25.13
CA GLU A 209 -2.72 1.02 -25.78
C GLU A 209 -4.00 1.88 -25.80
N ARG A 210 -5.14 1.30 -26.18
CA ARG A 210 -6.44 1.99 -26.15
C ARG A 210 -6.81 2.46 -24.73
N ARG A 211 -6.59 1.63 -23.70
CA ARG A 211 -6.80 1.95 -22.27
C ARG A 211 -5.82 3.00 -21.71
N LEU A 212 -4.64 3.17 -22.30
CA LEU A 212 -3.70 4.25 -21.99
C LEU A 212 -4.12 5.55 -22.68
N ARG A 213 -4.29 5.51 -24.01
CA ARG A 213 -4.66 6.67 -24.85
C ARG A 213 -5.99 7.29 -24.46
N GLY A 214 -7.00 6.47 -24.15
CA GLY A 214 -8.34 6.92 -23.77
C GLY A 214 -8.41 7.76 -22.48
N ARG A 215 -7.30 7.92 -21.75
CA ARG A 215 -7.21 8.81 -20.58
C ARG A 215 -6.96 10.28 -20.95
N GLY A 216 -6.38 10.55 -22.13
CA GLY A 216 -6.10 11.92 -22.61
C GLY A 216 -5.08 12.74 -21.81
N THR A 217 -4.48 12.18 -20.74
CA THR A 217 -3.59 12.89 -19.80
C THR A 217 -2.10 12.81 -20.13
N GLU A 218 -1.73 12.19 -21.26
CA GLU A 218 -0.36 11.71 -21.51
C GLU A 218 0.07 11.99 -22.96
N SER A 219 1.34 12.35 -23.17
CA SER A 219 1.91 12.58 -24.50
C SER A 219 2.19 11.27 -25.24
N GLU A 220 2.26 11.32 -26.58
CA GLU A 220 2.66 10.18 -27.42
C GLU A 220 3.96 9.51 -26.96
N GLU A 221 4.94 10.31 -26.55
CA GLU A 221 6.23 9.82 -26.03
C GLU A 221 6.06 9.06 -24.71
N SER A 222 5.19 9.54 -23.82
CA SER A 222 4.88 8.86 -22.55
C SER A 222 4.10 7.57 -22.78
N VAL A 223 3.16 7.56 -23.72
CA VAL A 223 2.41 6.35 -24.13
C VAL A 223 3.36 5.31 -24.72
N ARG A 224 4.24 5.69 -25.65
CA ARG A 224 5.25 4.79 -26.26
C ARG A 224 6.19 4.20 -25.21
N LEU A 225 6.73 5.01 -24.30
CA LEU A 225 7.61 4.54 -23.22
C LEU A 225 6.89 3.54 -22.30
N ARG A 226 5.60 3.76 -22.02
CA ARG A 226 4.78 2.81 -21.23
C ARG A 226 4.46 1.53 -21.98
N LEU A 227 4.25 1.57 -23.30
CA LEU A 227 4.00 0.38 -24.11
C LEU A 227 5.26 -0.50 -24.24
N ALA A 228 6.44 0.12 -24.44
CA ALA A 228 7.71 -0.60 -24.42
C ALA A 228 7.90 -1.36 -23.09
N ARG A 229 7.74 -0.64 -21.96
CA ARG A 229 7.79 -1.24 -20.62
C ARG A 229 6.68 -2.28 -20.38
N ALA A 230 5.47 -2.08 -20.90
CA ALA A 230 4.39 -3.04 -20.76
C ALA A 230 4.72 -4.36 -21.46
N ASN A 231 5.43 -4.34 -22.60
CA ASN A 231 5.89 -5.55 -23.28
C ASN A 231 6.91 -6.32 -22.42
N GLU A 232 7.88 -5.64 -21.80
CA GLU A 232 8.82 -6.26 -20.83
C GLU A 232 8.05 -6.90 -19.66
N GLU A 233 7.05 -6.21 -19.11
CA GLU A 233 6.21 -6.71 -18.02
C GLU A 233 5.35 -7.91 -18.47
N LEU A 234 4.90 -7.97 -19.74
CA LEU A 234 4.16 -9.10 -20.32
C LEU A 234 5.03 -10.32 -20.62
N GLU A 235 6.26 -10.12 -21.10
CA GLU A 235 7.25 -11.19 -21.26
C GLU A 235 7.62 -11.80 -19.91
N PHE A 236 7.86 -10.96 -18.90
CA PHE A 236 8.07 -11.42 -17.52
C PHE A 236 6.84 -12.15 -16.96
N GLY A 237 5.62 -11.68 -17.26
CA GLY A 237 4.38 -12.39 -16.91
C GLY A 237 4.31 -13.82 -17.45
N ARG A 238 4.93 -14.09 -18.60
CA ARG A 238 4.98 -15.41 -19.26
C ARG A 238 6.18 -16.28 -18.87
N SER A 239 7.11 -15.75 -18.06
CA SER A 239 8.40 -16.41 -17.73
C SER A 239 8.32 -17.60 -16.75
N GLY A 240 7.12 -18.00 -16.31
CA GLY A 240 6.95 -18.95 -15.21
C GLY A 240 7.12 -18.34 -13.81
N ALA A 241 7.28 -17.01 -13.71
CA ALA A 241 7.39 -16.30 -12.43
C ALA A 241 6.07 -16.19 -11.64
N PHE A 242 4.95 -16.69 -12.15
CA PHE A 242 3.62 -16.52 -11.55
C PHE A 242 2.89 -17.85 -11.46
N ASP A 243 2.26 -18.11 -10.31
CA ASP A 243 1.48 -19.31 -10.05
C ASP A 243 0.11 -19.25 -10.78
N LYS A 244 -0.32 -18.03 -11.14
CA LYS A 244 -1.55 -17.76 -11.90
C LYS A 244 -1.37 -16.58 -12.85
N ILE A 245 -1.96 -16.70 -14.04
CA ILE A 245 -2.20 -15.57 -14.96
C ILE A 245 -3.72 -15.41 -15.08
N ILE A 246 -4.20 -14.17 -15.05
CA ILE A 246 -5.61 -13.78 -15.23
C ILE A 246 -5.68 -12.74 -16.34
N VAL A 247 -6.60 -12.91 -17.29
CA VAL A 247 -6.80 -11.95 -18.40
C VAL A 247 -7.96 -11.03 -18.07
N ASN A 248 -7.68 -9.76 -17.79
CA ASN A 248 -8.69 -8.75 -17.45
C ASN A 248 -9.31 -8.11 -18.69
N ASP A 249 -10.03 -8.94 -19.46
CA ASP A 249 -10.91 -8.51 -20.53
C ASP A 249 -12.26 -8.06 -19.96
N ASP A 250 -13.06 -9.02 -19.47
CA ASP A 250 -14.25 -8.78 -18.65
C ASP A 250 -13.92 -8.77 -17.15
N LEU A 251 -14.43 -7.75 -16.46
CA LEU A 251 -14.15 -7.50 -15.06
C LEU A 251 -14.84 -8.49 -14.11
N ALA A 252 -16.01 -9.02 -14.49
CA ALA A 252 -16.78 -9.98 -13.67
C ALA A 252 -16.21 -11.40 -13.75
N VAL A 253 -15.68 -11.79 -14.92
CA VAL A 253 -14.90 -13.02 -15.10
C VAL A 253 -13.58 -12.92 -14.34
N ALA A 254 -12.81 -11.83 -14.55
CA ALA A 254 -11.48 -11.69 -13.94
C ALA A 254 -11.49 -11.60 -12.41
N ILE A 255 -12.52 -10.97 -11.80
CA ILE A 255 -12.66 -10.99 -10.34
C ILE A 255 -13.04 -12.38 -9.82
N LYS A 256 -13.93 -13.11 -10.53
CA LYS A 256 -14.31 -14.47 -10.12
C LYS A 256 -13.11 -15.42 -10.22
N GLU A 257 -12.30 -15.32 -11.27
CA GLU A 257 -11.08 -16.12 -11.42
C GLU A 257 -10.03 -15.81 -10.33
N LEU A 258 -9.94 -14.54 -9.89
CA LEU A 258 -9.10 -14.15 -8.77
C LEU A 258 -9.63 -14.72 -7.43
N GLU A 259 -10.95 -14.65 -7.20
CA GLU A 259 -11.59 -15.26 -6.02
C GLU A 259 -11.40 -16.77 -5.98
N ASP A 260 -11.72 -17.47 -7.08
CA ASP A 260 -11.58 -18.93 -7.24
C ASP A 260 -10.14 -19.40 -6.96
N TRP A 261 -9.13 -18.64 -7.40
CA TRP A 261 -7.71 -18.97 -7.16
C TRP A 261 -7.23 -18.61 -5.74
N VAL A 262 -7.67 -17.48 -5.17
CA VAL A 262 -7.28 -17.06 -3.81
C VAL A 262 -7.90 -17.96 -2.74
N TYR A 263 -9.14 -18.43 -2.96
CA TYR A 263 -9.85 -19.37 -2.09
C TYR A 263 -9.63 -20.85 -2.44
N GLY A 264 -9.16 -21.13 -3.64
CA GLY A 264 -8.86 -22.49 -4.11
C GLY A 264 -7.79 -23.19 -3.28
N ASN A 265 -7.91 -24.51 -3.16
CA ASN A 265 -6.92 -25.32 -2.45
C ASN A 265 -5.74 -25.66 -3.40
N PRO A 266 -4.52 -25.15 -3.16
CA PRO A 266 -3.37 -25.42 -4.04
C PRO A 266 -2.98 -26.91 -4.12
N ALA A 267 -3.39 -27.73 -3.15
CA ALA A 267 -3.17 -29.17 -3.18
C ALA A 267 -3.97 -29.91 -4.29
N ALA A 268 -5.00 -29.28 -4.87
CA ALA A 268 -5.79 -29.89 -5.96
C ALA A 268 -5.15 -29.71 -7.36
N SER A 269 -4.19 -28.79 -7.50
CA SER A 269 -3.56 -28.46 -8.80
C SER A 269 -2.30 -29.26 -9.13
N SER A 270 -1.76 -30.04 -8.18
CA SER A 270 -0.52 -30.82 -8.37
C SER A 270 -0.71 -32.24 -8.90
N GLU A 271 -1.95 -32.67 -9.17
CA GLU A 271 -2.26 -34.04 -9.63
C GLU A 271 -2.68 -34.11 -11.12
N SER A 272 -2.55 -33.03 -11.89
CA SER A 272 -3.08 -32.96 -13.27
C SER A 272 -2.23 -32.18 -14.29
N SER A 273 -1.00 -32.61 -14.55
CA SER A 273 -0.29 -32.55 -15.87
C SER A 273 1.05 -33.29 -15.80
#